data_AF-A0A6C0M0F4-F1
#
_entry.id   AF-A0A6C0M0F4-F1
#
_cell.length_a   1.000
_cell.length_b   1.000
_cell.length_c   1.000
_cell.angle_alpha   90.00
_cell.angle_beta   90.00
_cell.angle_gamma   90.00
#
_symmetry.space_group_name_H-M   'P 1'
#
loop_
_entity.id
_entity.type
_entity.pdbx_description
1 polymer ?
#
loop_
_entity_poly.entity_id
_entity_poly.type
_entity_poly.pdbx_seq_one_letter_code
_entity_poly.pdbx_strand_id
1 'polypeptide(L)'
;MDYSILTFVELKRHAKNKHIKKYYIKSKQELIDLLSMKELPQSFHIEKMTVKELRVQAKEKGCRTVYALNRKQLLAFLYPTETPLPEEEPCKFV
;
A
#
# COMPACT_ATOMS: atom_id res chain seq x y z
N MET A 1 19.65 -11.77 7.45
CA MET A 1 19.06 -12.16 8.75
C MET A 1 18.09 -13.28 8.45
N ASP A 2 18.33 -14.46 9.00
CA ASP A 2 17.47 -15.61 8.77
C ASP A 2 16.25 -15.53 9.70
N TYR A 3 15.13 -15.05 9.16
CA TYR A 3 13.89 -14.89 9.95
C TYR A 3 13.22 -16.24 10.26
N SER A 4 13.60 -17.32 9.57
CA SER A 4 13.01 -18.65 9.72
C SER A 4 13.25 -19.30 11.09
N ILE A 5 14.35 -18.95 11.76
CA ILE A 5 14.71 -19.46 13.09
C ILE A 5 14.03 -18.69 14.24
N LEU A 6 13.45 -17.52 13.95
CA LEU A 6 12.84 -16.67 14.98
C LEU A 6 11.50 -17.24 15.45
N THR A 7 11.19 -16.94 16.70
CA THR A 7 9.88 -17.25 17.27
C THR A 7 8.79 -16.36 16.66
N PHE A 8 7.54 -16.80 16.71
CA PHE A 8 6.41 -16.01 16.19
C PHE A 8 6.28 -14.65 16.89
N VAL A 9 6.64 -14.57 18.17
CA VAL A 9 6.66 -13.32 18.94
C VAL A 9 7.72 -12.36 18.40
N GLU A 10 8.93 -12.86 18.14
CA GLU A 10 10.01 -12.07 17.56
C GLU A 10 9.68 -11.62 16.13
N LEU A 11 9.08 -12.49 15.32
CA LEU A 11 8.60 -12.13 13.98
C LEU A 11 7.57 -10.99 14.04
N LYS A 12 6.62 -11.03 14.98
CA LYS A 12 5.68 -9.91 15.20
C LYS A 12 6.38 -8.64 15.64
N ARG A 13 7.40 -8.74 16.49
CA ARG A 13 8.20 -7.59 16.95
C ARG A 13 8.96 -6.95 15.79
N HIS A 14 9.60 -7.75 14.94
CA HIS A 14 10.27 -7.28 13.75
C HIS A 14 9.29 -6.67 12.73
N ALA A 15 8.12 -7.27 12.55
CA ALA A 15 7.09 -6.73 11.66
C ALA A 15 6.55 -5.37 12.16
N LYS A 16 6.41 -5.20 13.48
CA LYS A 16 6.07 -3.92 14.09
C LYS A 16 7.17 -2.87 13.85
N ASN A 17 8.43 -3.24 14.02
CA ASN A 17 9.57 -2.33 13.79
C ASN A 17 9.69 -1.92 12.31
N LYS A 18 9.39 -2.83 11.38
CA LYS A 18 9.28 -2.51 9.93
C LYS A 18 7.97 -1.81 9.56
N HIS A 19 7.11 -1.46 10.53
CA HIS A 19 5.81 -0.82 10.32
C HIS A 19 4.89 -1.55 9.34
N ILE A 20 4.91 -2.88 9.35
CA ILE A 20 4.06 -3.71 8.50
C ILE A 20 2.62 -3.65 9.04
N LYS A 21 1.68 -3.16 8.24
CA LYS A 21 0.25 -3.14 8.59
C LYS A 21 -0.31 -4.57 8.67
N LYS A 22 -1.29 -4.77 9.56
CA LYS A 22 -2.02 -6.04 9.74
C LYS A 22 -1.15 -7.26 10.09
N TYR A 23 0.08 -7.04 10.55
CA TYR A 23 1.03 -8.10 10.93
C TYR A 23 0.48 -9.09 11.97
N TYR A 24 -0.45 -8.65 12.83
CA TYR A 24 -1.05 -9.49 13.88
C TYR A 24 -2.00 -10.56 13.33
N ILE A 25 -2.54 -10.36 12.12
CA ILE A 25 -3.45 -11.28 11.42
C ILE A 25 -2.66 -12.24 10.51
N LYS A 26 -1.41 -11.91 10.18
CA LYS A 26 -0.56 -12.68 9.27
C LYS A 26 -0.03 -13.97 9.91
N SER A 27 0.08 -15.01 9.08
CA SER A 27 0.66 -16.29 9.47
C SER A 27 2.18 -16.21 9.66
N LYS A 28 2.78 -17.20 10.33
CA LYS A 28 4.24 -17.24 10.56
C LYS A 28 5.03 -17.20 9.24
N GLN A 29 4.59 -17.97 8.25
CA GLN A 29 5.18 -18.04 6.91
C GLN A 29 5.12 -16.67 6.21
N GLU A 30 3.94 -16.06 6.14
CA GLU A 30 3.78 -14.73 5.54
C GLU A 30 4.64 -13.66 6.24
N LEU A 31 4.79 -13.71 7.57
CA LEU A 31 5.67 -12.79 8.28
C LEU A 31 7.14 -13.00 7.94
N ILE A 32 7.58 -14.25 7.78
CA ILE A 32 8.95 -14.57 7.35
C ILE A 32 9.18 -14.01 5.95
N ASP A 33 8.26 -14.27 5.01
CA ASP A 33 8.38 -13.77 3.64
C ASP A 33 8.44 -12.24 3.59
N LEU A 34 7.52 -11.57 4.30
CA LEU A 34 7.47 -10.11 4.37
C LEU A 34 8.69 -9.48 5.05
N LEU A 35 9.28 -10.17 6.04
CA LEU A 35 10.49 -9.69 6.72
C LEU A 35 11.76 -9.96 5.93
N SER A 36 11.79 -11.09 5.22
CA SER A 36 12.87 -11.51 4.33
C SER A 36 12.97 -10.60 3.11
N MET A 37 11.84 -10.04 2.64
CA MET A 37 11.83 -9.01 1.59
C MET A 37 12.64 -7.77 2.00
N LYS A 38 13.60 -7.41 1.15
CA LYS A 38 14.46 -6.22 1.31
C LYS A 38 13.66 -4.93 1.28
N GLU A 39 12.65 -4.87 0.41
CA GLU A 39 11.72 -3.75 0.28
C GLU A 39 10.28 -4.26 0.39
N LEU A 40 9.47 -3.59 1.22
CA LEU A 40 8.06 -3.93 1.37
C LEU A 40 7.32 -3.63 0.05
N PRO A 41 6.40 -4.50 -0.40
CA PRO A 41 5.70 -4.28 -1.65
C PRO A 41 4.96 -2.95 -1.63
N GLN A 42 4.91 -2.30 -2.78
CA GLN A 42 4.37 -0.95 -2.96
C GLN A 42 2.93 -0.82 -2.43
N SER A 43 2.15 -1.91 -2.43
CA SER A 43 0.83 -2.01 -1.80
C SER A 43 0.81 -1.55 -0.33
N PHE A 44 1.83 -1.87 0.46
CA PHE A 44 1.94 -1.41 1.86
C PHE A 44 2.29 0.08 1.94
N HIS A 45 3.10 0.56 1.00
CA HIS A 45 3.44 1.98 0.90
C HIS A 45 2.19 2.80 0.55
N ILE A 46 1.41 2.33 -0.42
CA ILE A 46 0.13 2.91 -0.86
C ILE A 46 -0.90 2.92 0.28
N GLU A 47 -1.01 1.82 1.05
CA GLU A 47 -1.89 1.77 2.23
C GLU A 47 -1.45 2.73 3.35
N LYS A 48 -0.17 3.10 3.41
CA LYS A 48 0.39 4.04 4.39
C LYS A 48 0.20 5.50 3.94
N MET A 49 0.25 5.78 2.64
CA MET A 49 0.07 7.12 2.12
C MET A 49 -1.28 7.69 2.54
N THR A 50 -1.28 8.92 3.03
CA THR A 50 -2.48 9.69 3.38
C THR A 50 -3.15 10.25 2.13
N VAL A 51 -4.43 10.66 2.25
CA VAL A 51 -5.13 11.33 1.14
C VAL A 51 -4.41 12.60 0.69
N LYS A 52 -3.75 13.31 1.61
CA LYS A 52 -2.94 14.49 1.28
C LYS A 52 -1.76 14.14 0.38
N GLU A 53 -0.99 13.11 0.72
CA GLU A 53 0.17 12.68 -0.09
C GLU A 53 -0.27 12.13 -1.46
N LEU A 54 -1.40 11.40 -1.51
CA LEU A 54 -1.99 10.95 -2.77
C LEU A 54 -2.42 12.14 -3.65
N ARG A 55 -2.96 13.20 -3.07
CA ARG A 55 -3.30 14.42 -3.81
C ARG A 55 -2.07 15.14 -4.35
N VAL A 56 -0.99 15.18 -3.58
CA VAL A 56 0.28 15.78 -4.03
C VAL A 56 0.82 15.01 -5.23
N GLN A 57 0.94 13.68 -5.13
CA GLN A 57 1.40 12.86 -6.26
C GLN A 57 0.49 12.98 -7.49
N ALA A 58 -0.83 13.03 -7.29
CA ALA A 58 -1.76 13.17 -8.40
C ALA A 58 -1.64 14.55 -9.07
N LYS A 59 -1.37 15.61 -8.30
CA LYS A 59 -1.11 16.95 -8.80
C LYS A 59 0.20 17.00 -9.60
N GLU A 60 1.25 16.35 -9.11
CA GLU A 60 2.53 16.22 -9.83
C GLU A 60 2.37 15.45 -11.14
N LYS A 61 1.50 14.44 -11.18
CA LYS A 61 1.12 13.73 -12.42
C LYS A 61 0.15 14.49 -13.33
N GLY A 62 -0.21 15.73 -13.00
CA GLY A 62 -1.05 16.59 -13.85
C GLY A 62 -2.56 16.48 -13.62
N CYS A 63 -3.01 15.82 -12.55
CA CYS A 63 -4.43 15.81 -12.19
C CYS A 63 -4.84 17.17 -11.61
N ARG A 64 -5.73 17.89 -12.31
CA ARG A 64 -6.25 19.20 -11.86
C ARG A 64 -7.37 19.06 -10.81
N THR A 65 -8.07 17.93 -10.78
CA THR A 65 -9.26 17.69 -9.95
C THR A 65 -8.97 16.88 -8.69
N VAL A 66 -7.75 16.96 -8.15
CA VAL A 66 -7.31 16.21 -6.94
C VAL A 66 -8.20 16.38 -5.71
N TYR A 67 -8.93 17.49 -5.59
CA TYR A 67 -9.86 17.74 -4.49
C TYR A 67 -11.23 17.09 -4.69
N ALA A 68 -11.64 16.83 -5.94
CA ALA A 68 -12.89 16.15 -6.27
C ALA A 68 -12.76 14.62 -6.18
N LEU A 69 -11.53 14.10 -6.25
CA LEU A 69 -11.27 12.66 -6.24
C LEU A 69 -11.23 12.09 -4.82
N ASN A 70 -11.91 10.96 -4.66
CA ASN A 70 -11.91 10.19 -3.43
C ASN A 70 -10.64 9.32 -3.33
N ARG A 71 -10.28 8.82 -2.14
CA ARG A 71 -9.04 8.05 -1.93
C ARG A 71 -8.88 6.92 -2.96
N LYS A 72 -9.95 6.15 -3.21
CA LYS A 72 -9.94 5.05 -4.18
C LYS A 72 -9.65 5.51 -5.61
N GLN A 73 -10.24 6.64 -6.03
CA GLN A 73 -10.02 7.21 -7.36
C GLN A 73 -8.60 7.76 -7.53
N LEU A 74 -8.05 8.40 -6.49
CA LEU A 74 -6.64 8.84 -6.48
C LEU A 74 -5.69 7.64 -6.61
N LEU A 75 -6.01 6.52 -5.95
CA LEU A 75 -5.23 5.29 -6.07
C LEU A 75 -5.32 4.69 -7.47
N ALA A 76 -6.52 4.61 -8.06
CA ALA A 76 -6.71 4.11 -9.41
C ALA A 76 -5.94 4.95 -10.46
N PHE A 77 -5.90 6.28 -10.27
CA PHE A 77 -5.14 7.18 -11.13
C PHE A 77 -3.62 7.05 -10.96
N LEU A 78 -3.15 6.90 -9.71
CA LEU A 78 -1.72 6.86 -9.42
C LEU A 78 -1.07 5.49 -9.66
N TYR A 79 -1.81 4.44 -9.34
CA TYR A 79 -1.41 3.03 -9.35
C TYR A 79 -2.53 2.20 -10.01
N PRO A 80 -2.61 2.20 -11.35
CA PRO A 80 -3.48 1.29 -12.06
C PRO A 80 -2.90 -0.13 -11.95
N THR A 81 -3.12 -0.78 -10.80
CA THR A 81 -2.96 -2.23 -10.69
C THR A 81 -4.09 -2.88 -11.48
N GLU A 82 -3.79 -3.88 -12.31
CA GLU A 82 -4.70 -4.65 -13.17
C GLU A 82 -5.78 -5.45 -12.41
N THR A 83 -6.15 -5.03 -11.20
CA THR A 83 -7.30 -5.56 -10.48
C THR A 83 -8.54 -4.84 -11.01
N PRO A 84 -9.47 -5.55 -11.69
CA PRO A 84 -10.70 -4.93 -12.17
C PRO A 84 -11.54 -4.52 -10.95
N LEU A 85 -11.43 -3.24 -10.57
CA LEU A 85 -12.44 -2.58 -9.78
C LEU A 85 -13.61 -2.28 -10.73
N PRO A 86 -14.86 -2.48 -10.30
CA PRO A 86 -16.03 -2.29 -11.16
C PRO A 86 -15.99 -0.87 -11.70
N GLU A 87 -15.79 -0.81 -13.00
CA GLU A 87 -16.19 0.21 -13.96
C GLU A 87 -17.27 1.17 -13.43
N GLU A 88 -16.83 2.23 -12.76
CA GLU A 88 -17.58 3.47 -12.68
C GLU A 88 -16.81 4.54 -13.46
N GLU A 89 -17.53 5.10 -14.42
CA GLU A 89 -17.11 5.82 -15.62
C GLU A 89 -15.92 6.80 -15.48
N PRO A 90 -15.14 6.98 -16.57
CA PRO A 90 -14.00 7.88 -16.58
C PRO A 90 -14.43 9.31 -16.24
N CYS A 91 -13.57 10.03 -15.50
CA CYS A 91 -13.64 11.47 -15.41
C CYS A 91 -13.70 12.05 -16.83
N LYS A 92 -14.89 12.47 -17.25
CA LYS A 92 -15.09 13.26 -18.47
C LYS A 92 -14.33 14.57 -18.24
N PHE A 93 -13.19 14.70 -18.90
CA PHE A 93 -12.56 15.99 -19.14
C PHE A 93 -13.49 16.77 -20.08
N VAL A 94 -13.85 17.99 -19.68
CA VAL A 94 -14.43 19.01 -20.57
C VAL A 94 -13.33 19.50 -21.50
#